data_AF-F6FG85-F1
#
_entry.id   AF-F6FG85-F1
#
_cell.length_a   1.000
_cell.length_b   1.000
_cell.length_c   1.000
_cell.angle_alpha   90.00
_cell.angle_beta   90.00
_cell.angle_gamma   90.00
#
_symmetry.space_group_name_H-M   'P 1'
#
loop_
_entity.id
_entity.type
_entity.pdbx_description
1 polymer ?
#
loop_
_entity_poly.entity_id
_entity_poly.type
_entity_poly.pdbx_seq_one_letter_code
_entity_poly.pdbx_strand_id
1 'polypeptide(L)'
;MTLAMKLASGLGAASAVGGGSYLGFKLLNPQQKEEAKKLKSIASLISELPDKVLLGKSTEASVKEWKDAWKAYREANKTLQKGKDPWVLDSFTGSYSSGSISDENAPEPFRSKCEELSSQEVEGTSDERYEQVLKYCTKAKVG
;
A
#
# COMPACT_ATOMS: atom_id res chain seq x y z
N MET A 1 -34.38 -5.46 -9.25
CA MET A 1 -35.40 -4.39 -9.16
C MET A 1 -35.36 -3.65 -10.49
N THR A 2 -35.99 -4.18 -11.55
CA THR A 2 -37.25 -3.66 -12.08
C THR A 2 -37.28 -2.12 -12.18
N LEU A 3 -37.32 -1.58 -13.40
CA LEU A 3 -38.55 -0.93 -13.87
C LEU A 3 -38.48 -0.70 -15.37
N ALA A 4 -39.34 -1.43 -16.09
CA ALA A 4 -39.75 -1.05 -17.42
C ALA A 4 -40.45 0.31 -17.35
N MET A 5 -40.02 1.27 -18.16
CA MET A 5 -40.83 2.46 -18.46
C MET A 5 -41.30 2.34 -19.91
N LYS A 6 -42.59 2.04 -20.04
CA LYS A 6 -43.37 2.03 -21.27
C LYS A 6 -43.94 3.44 -21.47
N LEU A 7 -43.60 4.10 -22.57
CA LEU A 7 -44.37 5.21 -23.14
C LEU A 7 -44.36 4.97 -24.66
N ALA A 8 -45.41 4.33 -25.18
CA ALA A 8 -46.67 4.95 -25.62
C ALA A 8 -46.50 5.71 -26.94
N SER A 9 -47.22 5.15 -27.92
CA SER A 9 -47.19 5.38 -29.35
C SER A 9 -47.48 6.81 -29.79
N GLY A 10 -46.91 7.14 -30.95
CA GLY A 10 -47.63 7.94 -31.95
C GLY A 10 -46.79 8.97 -32.66
N LEU A 11 -46.28 8.61 -33.84
CA LEU A 11 -46.41 9.36 -35.10
C LEU A 11 -45.58 8.66 -36.17
N GLY A 12 -46.27 8.10 -37.16
CA GLY A 12 -45.65 7.50 -38.33
C GLY A 12 -45.19 8.58 -39.30
N ALA A 13 -43.96 8.42 -39.82
CA ALA A 13 -43.59 8.69 -41.20
C ALA A 13 -42.25 7.99 -41.45
N ALA A 14 -42.27 6.93 -42.26
CA ALA A 14 -41.08 6.23 -42.70
C ALA A 14 -40.62 6.81 -44.04
N SER A 15 -39.41 7.35 -44.08
CA SER A 15 -38.49 7.18 -45.21
C SER A 15 -37.12 7.76 -44.83
N ALA A 16 -36.10 6.92 -44.96
CA ALA A 16 -34.74 7.09 -44.47
C ALA A 16 -34.02 8.31 -45.05
N VAL A 17 -33.67 9.26 -44.17
CA VAL A 17 -32.52 10.17 -44.36
C VAL A 17 -31.94 10.42 -42.96
N GLY A 18 -30.95 9.63 -42.56
CA GLY A 18 -30.17 9.87 -41.36
C GLY A 18 -29.23 11.05 -41.60
N GLY A 19 -29.65 12.24 -41.20
CA GLY A 19 -28.95 13.49 -41.42
C GLY A 19 -27.58 13.58 -40.75
N GLY A 20 -26.71 14.39 -41.35
CA GLY A 20 -25.59 14.96 -40.64
C GLY A 20 -26.06 15.98 -39.60
N SER A 21 -25.31 16.13 -38.52
CA SER A 21 -24.57 17.37 -38.23
C SER A 21 -23.71 17.21 -36.98
N TYR A 22 -22.42 17.48 -37.16
CA TYR A 22 -21.51 18.23 -36.29
C TYR A 22 -21.92 18.36 -34.81
N LEU A 23 -21.11 17.79 -33.92
CA LEU A 23 -20.37 18.48 -32.84
C LEU A 23 -19.64 17.42 -32.01
N GLY A 24 -18.31 17.51 -32.02
CA GLY A 24 -17.44 16.53 -31.40
C GLY A 24 -17.50 16.53 -29.89
N PHE A 25 -17.27 15.36 -29.31
CA PHE A 25 -16.45 15.26 -28.11
C PHE A 25 -15.76 13.89 -28.08
N LYS A 26 -14.42 13.93 -28.06
CA LYS A 26 -13.48 12.84 -27.83
C LYS A 26 -13.48 11.74 -28.92
N LEU A 27 -12.67 11.77 -29.98
CA LEU A 27 -11.19 11.85 -29.91
C LEU A 27 -10.69 11.42 -28.53
N LEU A 28 -10.95 10.14 -28.20
CA LEU A 28 -10.35 9.51 -27.03
C LEU A 28 -8.86 9.34 -27.31
N ASN A 29 -8.16 10.46 -27.10
CA ASN A 29 -6.78 10.55 -26.69
C ASN A 29 -6.26 9.17 -26.17
N PRO A 30 -5.22 8.57 -26.79
CA PRO A 30 -4.40 7.57 -26.09
C PRO A 30 -3.70 8.16 -24.83
N GLN A 31 -3.94 9.45 -24.57
CA GLN A 31 -3.69 10.25 -23.38
C GLN A 31 -4.88 10.24 -22.38
N GLN A 32 -5.57 9.10 -22.24
CA GLN A 32 -6.27 8.73 -20.99
C GLN A 32 -5.37 7.77 -20.20
N LYS A 33 -4.08 8.13 -20.15
CA LYS A 33 -3.03 7.44 -19.40
C LYS A 33 -2.43 8.33 -18.33
N GLU A 34 -3.03 9.50 -18.11
CA GLU A 34 -2.71 10.44 -17.06
C GLU A 34 -3.98 10.57 -16.20
N GLU A 35 -3.83 10.33 -14.89
CA GLU A 35 -4.84 10.55 -13.83
C GLU A 35 -5.85 9.45 -13.47
N ALA A 36 -5.51 8.17 -13.65
CA ALA A 36 -5.70 7.24 -12.54
C ALA A 36 -4.39 7.33 -11.74
N LYS A 37 -4.40 7.89 -10.53
CA LYS A 37 -3.23 7.77 -9.63
C LYS A 37 -2.84 6.30 -9.62
N LYS A 38 -1.70 5.97 -10.23
CA LYS A 38 -1.28 4.58 -10.44
C LYS A 38 -0.88 4.04 -9.08
N LEU A 39 -1.86 3.54 -8.35
CA LEU A 39 -1.67 2.81 -7.11
C LEU A 39 -0.68 1.68 -7.42
N LYS A 40 0.46 1.71 -6.73
CA LYS A 40 1.47 0.64 -6.78
C LYS A 40 1.51 0.02 -5.40
N SER A 41 1.71 -1.30 -5.34
CA SER A 41 2.01 -1.93 -4.06
C SER A 41 3.30 -1.35 -3.48
N ILE A 42 3.35 -1.20 -2.16
CA ILE A 42 4.56 -0.76 -1.46
C ILE A 42 5.73 -1.70 -1.80
N ALA A 43 5.48 -3.00 -1.92
CA ALA A 43 6.49 -3.97 -2.33
C ALA A 43 7.07 -3.69 -3.72
N SER A 44 6.22 -3.33 -4.69
CA SER A 44 6.68 -2.92 -6.02
C SER A 44 7.56 -1.67 -5.94
N LEU A 45 7.15 -0.66 -5.17
CA LEU A 45 7.94 0.56 -4.99
C LEU A 45 9.30 0.29 -4.35
N ILE A 46 9.37 -0.61 -3.35
CA ILE A 46 10.64 -0.96 -2.70
C ILE A 46 11.52 -1.79 -3.64
N SER A 47 10.94 -2.66 -4.47
CA SER A 47 11.70 -3.46 -5.44
C SER A 47 12.40 -2.63 -6.53
N GLU A 48 11.94 -1.40 -6.76
CA GLU A 48 12.56 -0.43 -7.66
C GLU A 48 13.81 0.23 -7.03
N LEU A 49 14.03 0.09 -5.72
CA LEU A 49 15.19 0.68 -5.04
C LEU A 49 16.46 -0.15 -5.24
N PRO A 50 17.60 0.48 -5.57
CA PRO A 50 18.85 -0.23 -5.78
C PRO A 50 19.52 -0.68 -4.47
N ASP A 51 19.24 0.02 -3.37
CA ASP A 51 19.94 -0.12 -2.09
C ASP A 51 19.14 -0.84 -1.00
N LYS A 52 17.86 -1.17 -1.26
CA LYS A 52 16.97 -1.79 -0.27
C LYS A 52 16.29 -3.05 -0.81
N VAL A 53 16.05 -3.99 0.09
CA VAL A 53 15.29 -5.22 -0.19
C VAL A 53 14.30 -5.45 0.94
N LEU A 54 13.05 -5.81 0.59
CA LEU A 54 12.04 -6.23 1.56
C LEU A 54 12.48 -7.49 2.31
N LEU A 55 12.25 -7.50 3.62
CA LEU A 55 12.37 -8.68 4.46
C LEU A 55 11.13 -9.55 4.27
N GLY A 56 11.31 -10.72 3.65
CA GLY A 56 10.24 -11.70 3.50
C GLY A 56 10.00 -12.48 4.79
N LYS A 57 8.77 -12.94 5.03
CA LYS A 57 8.45 -13.81 6.17
C LYS A 57 9.12 -15.19 6.08
N SER A 58 9.46 -15.63 4.87
CA SER A 58 10.26 -16.83 4.63
C SER A 58 11.68 -16.71 5.20
N THR A 59 12.15 -15.49 5.48
CA THR A 59 13.40 -15.26 6.20
C THR A 59 13.20 -15.56 7.68
N GLU A 60 14.11 -16.34 8.27
CA GLU A 60 14.00 -16.76 9.67
C GLU A 60 13.94 -15.56 10.61
N ALA A 61 13.02 -15.59 11.60
CA ALA A 61 12.82 -14.50 12.56
C ALA A 61 14.09 -14.13 13.37
N SER A 62 15.04 -15.08 13.44
CA SER A 62 16.29 -15.00 14.17
C SER A 62 17.43 -14.36 13.39
N VAL A 63 17.26 -14.13 12.07
CA VAL A 63 18.31 -13.47 11.29
C VAL A 63 18.52 -12.05 11.78
N LYS A 64 19.75 -11.57 11.62
CA LYS A 64 20.17 -10.26 12.12
C LYS A 64 19.25 -9.15 11.62
N GLU A 65 18.81 -9.23 10.37
CA GLU A 65 18.03 -8.17 9.76
C GLU A 65 16.61 -8.04 10.34
N TRP A 66 15.99 -9.16 10.72
CA TRP A 66 14.71 -9.15 11.43
C TRP A 66 14.85 -8.61 12.86
N LYS A 67 15.93 -8.98 13.56
CA LYS A 67 16.24 -8.44 14.90
C LYS A 67 16.50 -6.94 14.87
N ASP A 68 17.32 -6.49 13.93
CA ASP A 68 17.63 -5.07 13.73
C ASP A 68 16.35 -4.27 13.42
N ALA A 69 15.50 -4.78 12.52
CA ALA A 69 14.22 -4.17 12.17
C ALA A 69 13.28 -4.05 13.38
N TRP A 70 13.15 -5.13 14.16
CA TRP A 70 12.30 -5.13 15.35
C TRP A 70 12.84 -4.20 16.45
N LYS A 71 14.16 -4.14 16.61
CA LYS A 71 14.83 -3.21 17.51
C LYS A 71 14.55 -1.76 17.09
N ALA A 72 14.75 -1.42 15.81
CA ALA A 72 14.49 -0.08 15.28
C ALA A 72 13.03 0.35 15.48
N TYR A 73 12.07 -0.57 15.30
CA TYR A 73 10.66 -0.29 15.58
C TYR A 73 10.41 0.06 17.05
N ARG A 74 10.95 -0.73 17.97
CA ARG A 74 10.81 -0.48 19.41
C ARG A 74 11.53 0.78 19.87
N GLU A 75 12.69 1.09 19.28
CA GLU A 75 13.45 2.30 19.57
C GLU A 75 12.71 3.57 19.14
N ALA A 76 12.13 3.55 17.94
CA ALA A 76 11.36 4.67 17.43
C ALA A 76 10.08 4.92 18.24
N ASN A 77 9.50 3.87 18.82
CA ASN A 77 8.25 3.93 19.56
C ASN A 77 8.44 3.82 21.08
N LYS A 78 9.66 3.95 21.59
CA LYS A 78 10.01 3.58 22.98
C LYS A 78 9.22 4.30 24.07
N THR A 79 8.76 5.51 23.79
CA THR A 79 7.98 6.35 24.72
C THR A 79 6.51 5.96 24.75
N LEU A 80 6.03 5.18 23.79
CA LEU A 80 4.64 4.75 23.69
C LEU A 80 4.37 3.59 24.64
N GLN A 81 3.18 3.55 25.20
CA GLN A 81 2.70 2.44 26.03
C GLN A 81 2.28 1.25 25.16
N LYS A 82 2.15 0.07 25.77
CA LYS A 82 1.58 -1.12 25.11
C LYS A 82 0.24 -0.78 24.44
N GLY A 83 0.09 -1.17 23.17
CA GLY A 83 -1.12 -0.94 22.38
C GLY A 83 -1.32 0.52 21.94
N LYS A 84 -0.31 1.37 22.11
CA LYS A 84 -0.28 2.74 21.57
C LYS A 84 0.74 2.90 20.43
N ASP A 85 1.44 1.82 20.07
CA ASP A 85 2.31 1.79 18.92
C ASP A 85 1.50 1.90 17.60
N PRO A 86 2.10 2.43 16.52
CA PRO A 86 1.41 2.65 15.26
C PRO A 86 0.78 1.39 14.64
N TRP A 87 1.29 0.20 15.00
CA TRP A 87 0.81 -1.06 14.45
C TRP A 87 -0.02 -1.87 15.45
N VAL A 88 -0.20 -1.37 16.67
CA VAL A 88 -0.97 -1.98 17.78
C VAL A 88 -0.60 -3.46 17.96
N LEU A 89 0.70 -3.75 18.05
CA LEU A 89 1.20 -5.12 18.12
C LEU A 89 1.10 -5.65 19.55
N ASP A 90 0.52 -6.83 19.72
CA ASP A 90 0.48 -7.51 21.03
C ASP A 90 1.87 -7.78 21.61
N SER A 91 2.85 -7.97 20.74
CA SER A 91 4.26 -8.19 21.08
C SER A 91 5.00 -6.90 21.46
N PHE A 92 4.40 -5.73 21.27
CA PHE A 92 4.96 -4.46 21.70
C PHE A 92 4.59 -4.20 23.16
N THR A 93 5.61 -4.20 24.04
CA THR A 93 5.39 -3.96 25.47
C THR A 93 5.41 -2.49 25.84
N GLY A 94 6.03 -1.64 25.00
CA GLY A 94 6.11 -0.21 25.21
C GLY A 94 6.92 0.20 26.44
N SER A 95 6.98 1.51 26.67
CA SER A 95 7.66 2.16 27.81
C SER A 95 9.09 1.64 28.02
N TYR A 96 9.83 1.49 26.92
CA TYR A 96 11.21 1.03 26.98
C TYR A 96 12.09 2.12 27.57
N SER A 97 12.81 1.79 28.63
CA SER A 97 13.87 2.64 29.18
C SER A 97 15.02 2.75 28.18
N SER A 98 15.79 3.84 28.27
CA SER A 98 16.97 4.00 27.43
C SER A 98 17.94 2.83 27.67
N GLY A 99 18.27 2.08 26.62
CA GLY A 99 19.14 0.90 26.71
C GLY A 99 18.45 -0.41 27.13
N SER A 100 17.13 -0.44 27.36
CA SER A 100 16.40 -1.67 27.70
C SER A 100 15.88 -2.45 26.50
N ILE A 101 16.20 -2.02 25.28
CA ILE A 101 15.73 -2.67 24.05
C ILE A 101 16.76 -3.75 23.69
N SER A 102 16.44 -4.97 24.08
CA SER A 102 17.24 -6.16 23.82
C SER A 102 17.19 -6.60 22.36
N ASP A 103 18.26 -7.24 21.91
CA ASP A 103 18.29 -7.96 20.64
C ASP A 103 17.43 -9.23 20.75
N GLU A 104 16.19 -9.13 20.28
CA GLU A 104 15.20 -10.20 20.33
C GLU A 104 14.70 -10.53 18.94
N ASN A 105 14.29 -11.80 18.76
CA ASN A 105 13.73 -12.27 17.51
C ASN A 105 12.48 -11.45 17.14
N ALA A 106 12.32 -11.16 15.85
CA ALA A 106 11.14 -10.46 15.36
C ALA A 106 9.88 -11.33 15.59
N PRO A 107 8.91 -10.88 16.39
CA PRO A 107 7.73 -11.67 16.69
C PRO A 107 6.85 -11.81 15.45
N GLU A 108 6.06 -12.88 15.38
CA GLU A 108 5.21 -13.16 14.21
C GLU A 108 4.24 -12.01 13.88
N PRO A 109 3.56 -11.35 14.85
CA PRO A 109 2.69 -10.21 14.57
C PRO A 109 3.42 -9.07 13.83
N PHE A 110 4.67 -8.80 14.21
CA PHE A 110 5.47 -7.77 13.54
C PHE A 110 5.81 -8.16 12.09
N ARG A 111 6.25 -9.40 11.87
CA ARG A 111 6.59 -9.90 10.53
C ARG A 111 5.36 -9.98 9.62
N SER A 112 4.23 -10.46 10.14
CA SER A 112 2.96 -10.51 9.42
C SER A 112 2.46 -9.09 9.07
N LYS A 113 2.68 -8.09 9.94
CA LYS A 113 2.31 -6.71 9.62
C LYS A 113 3.15 -6.12 8.49
N CYS A 114 4.43 -6.47 8.42
CA CYS A 114 5.27 -6.11 7.29
C CYS A 114 4.76 -6.68 5.96
N GLU A 115 4.31 -7.94 5.93
CA GLU A 115 3.71 -8.53 4.72
C GLU A 115 2.40 -7.85 4.34
N GLU A 116 1.53 -7.60 5.32
CA GLU A 116 0.25 -6.94 5.10
C GLU A 116 0.45 -5.54 4.51
N LEU A 117 1.28 -4.71 5.16
CA LEU A 117 1.53 -3.34 4.72
C LEU A 117 2.27 -3.30 3.38
N SER A 118 3.27 -4.15 3.16
CA SER A 118 4.00 -4.18 1.89
C SER A 118 3.11 -4.58 0.70
N SER A 119 2.05 -5.34 0.95
CA SER A 119 1.06 -5.73 -0.06
C SER A 119 0.03 -4.64 -0.36
N GLN A 120 -0.09 -3.61 0.48
CA GLN A 120 -1.04 -2.52 0.26
C GLN A 120 -0.59 -1.60 -0.88
N GLU A 121 -1.57 -1.09 -1.61
CA GLU A 121 -1.34 -0.13 -2.68
C GLU A 121 -1.40 1.31 -2.15
N VAL A 122 -0.43 2.11 -2.55
CA VAL A 122 -0.29 3.52 -2.14
C VAL A 122 -0.16 4.42 -3.36
N GLU A 123 -0.51 5.69 -3.16
CA GLU A 123 -0.42 6.72 -4.21
C GLU A 123 1.03 7.08 -4.56
N GLY A 124 1.99 6.71 -3.70
CA GLY A 124 3.42 6.91 -3.94
C GLY A 124 4.24 6.77 -2.67
N THR A 125 5.47 7.30 -2.71
CA THR A 125 6.45 7.19 -1.62
C THR A 125 6.22 8.18 -0.47
N SER A 126 5.27 9.11 -0.61
CA SER A 126 4.89 10.06 0.44
C SER A 126 3.86 9.48 1.42
N ASP A 127 3.40 8.25 1.22
CA ASP A 127 2.46 7.59 2.12
C ASP A 127 3.19 7.12 3.40
N GLU A 128 2.63 7.42 4.56
CA GLU A 128 3.21 7.02 5.85
C GLU A 128 3.42 5.49 5.94
N ARG A 129 2.54 4.70 5.32
CA ARG A 129 2.68 3.23 5.28
C ARG A 129 3.89 2.82 4.46
N TYR A 130 4.17 3.53 3.35
CA TYR A 130 5.38 3.29 2.57
C TYR A 130 6.62 3.59 3.42
N GLU A 131 6.67 4.73 4.09
CA GLU A 131 7.82 5.11 4.94
C GLU A 131 8.03 4.12 6.09
N GLN A 132 6.95 3.67 6.72
CA GLN A 132 6.99 2.66 7.78
C GLN A 132 7.52 1.32 7.28
N VAL A 133 7.03 0.81 6.15
CA VAL A 133 7.53 -0.45 5.56
C VAL A 133 8.98 -0.29 5.12
N LEU A 134 9.32 0.82 4.48
CA LEU A 134 10.69 1.12 4.06
C LEU A 134 11.65 1.09 5.26
N LYS A 135 11.23 1.62 6.41
CA LYS A 135 12.08 1.72 7.60
C LYS A 135 12.16 0.43 8.40
N TYR A 136 11.05 -0.29 8.56
CA TYR A 136 10.94 -1.40 9.51
C TYR A 136 10.80 -2.78 8.86
N CYS A 137 10.64 -2.84 7.54
CA CYS A 137 10.46 -4.10 6.80
C CYS A 137 11.46 -4.27 5.67
N THR A 138 12.51 -3.43 5.60
CA THR A 138 13.57 -3.58 4.60
C THR A 138 14.93 -3.71 5.25
N LYS A 139 15.85 -4.28 4.47
CA LYS A 139 17.27 -4.29 4.78
C LYS A 139 18.07 -3.66 3.65
N ALA A 140 19.30 -3.26 3.97
CA ALA A 140 20.25 -2.85 2.95
C ALA A 140 20.52 -4.02 1.98
N LYS A 141 20.50 -3.73 0.68
CA LYS A 141 21.00 -4.64 -0.35
C LYS A 141 22.51 -4.64 -0.23
N VAL A 142 23.06 -5.69 0.39
CA VAL A 142 24.51 -5.91 0.36
C VAL A 142 24.88 -6.17 -1.11
N GLY A 143 25.65 -5.25 -1.67
CA GLY A 143 26.19 -5.35 -3.04
C GLY A 143 27.35 -6.31 -3.13
#